data_AF-A0A661MHB5-F1
#
_entry.id   AF-A0A661MHB5-F1
#
_cell.length_a   1.000
_cell.length_b   1.000
_cell.length_c   1.000
_cell.angle_alpha   90.00
_cell.angle_beta   90.00
_cell.angle_gamma   90.00
#
_symmetry.space_group_name_H-M   'P 1'
#
loop_
_entity.id
_entity.type
_entity.pdbx_description
1 polymer ?
#
loop_
_entity_poly.entity_id
_entity_poly.type
_entity_poly.pdbx_seq_one_letter_code
_entity_poly.pdbx_strand_id
1 'polypeptide(L)'
;MRLGTLLALALIIASCKSVPPTSPGVIAKEPTRLYWGDTHLHTSYSADAYFLNNRSAGPDTAYRWAKGLPVVHPSTQSRVQIQTPLDFLVVADHAEMLGVPAKLMQGDPELNATATGRRWVAMMQAGKG
;
A
#
# COMPACT_ATOMS: atom_id res chain seq x y z
N MET A 1 -55.87 13.53 -46.94
CA MET A 1 -56.86 12.65 -46.26
C MET A 1 -56.49 12.57 -44.78
N ARG A 2 -57.50 12.69 -43.91
CA ARG A 2 -57.44 12.86 -42.44
C ARG A 2 -56.79 11.64 -41.76
N LEU A 3 -55.78 11.78 -40.90
CA LEU A 3 -55.83 12.00 -39.43
C LEU A 3 -56.70 10.99 -38.66
N GLY A 4 -56.07 10.17 -37.80
CA GLY A 4 -56.70 9.46 -36.67
C GLY A 4 -56.01 8.14 -36.28
N THR A 5 -55.26 8.09 -35.17
CA THR A 5 -55.57 7.39 -33.87
C THR A 5 -55.70 5.85 -33.99
N LEU A 6 -55.03 4.99 -33.22
CA LEU A 6 -54.91 4.98 -31.76
C LEU A 6 -53.70 4.17 -31.26
N LEU A 7 -53.13 4.72 -30.20
CA LEU A 7 -52.21 4.15 -29.23
C LEU A 7 -52.85 2.93 -28.53
N ALA A 8 -52.20 1.76 -28.53
CA ALA A 8 -52.54 0.66 -27.63
C ALA A 8 -51.40 0.48 -26.62
N LEU A 9 -51.49 1.28 -25.55
CA LEU A 9 -50.68 1.14 -24.35
C LEU A 9 -51.18 -0.11 -23.59
N ALA A 10 -50.51 -1.24 -23.76
CA ALA A 10 -50.76 -2.42 -22.95
C ALA A 10 -50.17 -2.18 -21.55
N LEU A 11 -51.07 -1.88 -20.62
CA LEU A 11 -50.84 -1.72 -19.19
C LEU A 11 -50.28 -3.02 -18.60
N ILE A 12 -48.96 -3.13 -18.45
CA ILE A 12 -48.37 -4.15 -17.57
C ILE A 12 -48.64 -3.69 -16.15
N ILE A 13 -49.64 -4.30 -15.52
CA ILE A 13 -49.90 -4.18 -14.09
C ILE A 13 -48.75 -4.89 -13.40
N ALA A 14 -47.63 -4.18 -13.21
CA ALA A 14 -46.54 -4.63 -12.36
C ALA A 14 -47.11 -4.72 -10.95
N SER A 15 -47.31 -5.96 -10.49
CA SER A 15 -47.65 -6.30 -9.13
C SER A 15 -46.71 -5.54 -8.17
N CYS A 16 -47.22 -4.49 -7.52
CA CYS A 16 -46.53 -3.90 -6.39
C CYS A 16 -46.50 -4.95 -5.30
N LYS A 17 -45.40 -5.72 -5.23
CA LYS A 17 -45.05 -6.38 -3.98
C LYS A 17 -44.89 -5.26 -2.96
N SER A 18 -45.78 -5.23 -1.98
CA SER A 18 -45.68 -4.32 -0.85
C SER A 18 -44.26 -4.43 -0.29
N VAL A 19 -43.58 -3.28 -0.19
CA VAL A 19 -42.35 -3.20 0.59
C VAL A 19 -42.73 -3.67 2.00
N PRO A 20 -42.12 -4.75 2.53
CA PRO A 20 -42.42 -5.20 3.87
C PRO A 20 -42.17 -4.03 4.83
N PRO A 21 -43.04 -3.82 5.84
CA PRO A 21 -42.86 -2.71 6.76
C PRO A 21 -41.48 -2.82 7.39
N THR A 22 -40.59 -1.88 7.04
CA THR A 22 -39.33 -1.69 7.75
C THR A 22 -39.71 -1.29 9.15
N SER A 23 -39.57 -2.22 10.10
CA SER A 23 -39.78 -1.94 11.52
C SER A 23 -39.00 -0.67 11.90
N PRO A 24 -39.67 0.43 12.30
CA PRO A 24 -38.98 1.64 12.70
C PRO A 24 -38.20 1.31 13.98
N GLY A 25 -36.89 1.08 13.83
CA GLY A 25 -36.01 0.67 14.93
C GLY A 25 -34.88 -0.28 14.54
N VAL A 26 -34.96 -0.95 13.38
CA VAL A 26 -33.82 -1.75 12.89
C VAL A 26 -32.91 -0.85 12.06
N ILE A 27 -31.93 -0.22 12.71
CA ILE A 27 -30.76 0.28 11.98
C ILE A 27 -30.03 -0.97 11.50
N ALA A 28 -30.06 -1.22 10.18
CA ALA A 28 -29.26 -2.29 9.60
C ALA A 28 -27.80 -2.03 9.98
N LYS A 29 -27.19 -2.93 10.75
CA LYS A 29 -25.76 -2.86 11.06
C LYS A 29 -25.01 -3.01 9.74
N GLU A 30 -24.13 -2.06 9.42
CA GLU A 30 -23.25 -2.18 8.26
C GLU A 30 -22.56 -3.55 8.28
N PRO A 31 -22.53 -4.28 7.15
CA PRO A 31 -21.94 -5.60 7.11
C PRO A 31 -20.44 -5.50 7.43
N THR A 32 -19.96 -6.39 8.28
CA THR A 32 -18.52 -6.53 8.54
C THR A 32 -17.80 -6.82 7.22
N ARG A 33 -16.78 -6.03 6.90
CA ARG A 33 -15.91 -6.25 5.73
C ARG A 33 -14.63 -6.96 6.19
N LEU A 34 -14.32 -8.09 5.57
CA LEU A 34 -13.05 -8.79 5.75
C LEU A 34 -12.00 -8.16 4.84
N TYR A 35 -10.83 -7.87 5.39
CA TYR A 35 -9.69 -7.30 4.67
C TYR A 35 -8.44 -8.13 4.92
N TRP A 36 -7.61 -8.30 3.90
CA TRP A 36 -6.33 -9.00 3.92
C TRP A 36 -5.19 -8.03 3.62
N GLY A 37 -4.20 -7.98 4.50
CA GLY A 37 -3.10 -7.04 4.36
C GLY A 37 -1.90 -7.39 5.21
N ASP A 38 -0.78 -6.70 4.92
CA ASP A 38 0.44 -6.79 5.71
C ASP A 38 0.43 -5.72 6.80
N THR A 39 0.78 -6.11 8.01
CA THR A 39 0.79 -5.23 9.19
C THR A 39 2.19 -4.77 9.58
N HIS A 40 3.24 -5.37 9.01
CA HIS A 40 4.62 -5.12 9.43
C HIS A 40 5.59 -5.29 8.26
N LEU A 41 5.77 -4.22 7.46
CA LEU A 41 6.75 -4.19 6.37
C LEU A 41 7.84 -3.14 6.63
N HIS A 42 9.10 -3.56 6.47
CA HIS A 42 10.26 -2.65 6.41
C HIS A 42 10.65 -2.34 4.96
N THR A 43 10.99 -1.09 4.70
CA THR A 43 11.47 -0.56 3.44
C THR A 43 12.94 -0.21 3.53
N SER A 44 13.55 0.24 2.43
CA SER A 44 14.94 0.72 2.41
C SER A 44 15.18 1.94 3.30
N TYR A 45 14.16 2.53 3.92
CA TYR A 45 14.33 3.60 4.90
C TYR A 45 14.63 3.07 6.31
N SER A 46 14.22 1.83 6.61
CA SER A 46 14.54 1.18 7.88
C SER A 46 16.00 0.71 7.91
N ALA A 47 16.64 0.85 9.07
CA ALA A 47 18.06 0.56 9.19
C ALA A 47 18.39 -0.93 9.00
N ASP A 48 17.61 -1.81 9.62
CA ASP A 48 17.73 -3.26 9.50
C ASP A 48 17.61 -3.72 8.03
N ALA A 49 16.57 -3.29 7.32
CA ALA A 49 16.35 -3.62 5.92
C ALA A 49 17.49 -3.08 5.03
N TYR A 50 17.94 -1.84 5.27
CA TYR A 50 19.03 -1.25 4.49
C TYR A 50 20.34 -2.03 4.64
N PHE A 51 20.71 -2.39 5.87
CA PHE A 51 21.92 -3.17 6.14
C PHE A 51 21.80 -4.62 5.68
N LEU A 52 20.59 -5.19 5.63
CA LEU A 52 20.28 -6.46 4.98
C LEU A 52 20.10 -6.34 3.45
N ASN A 53 20.74 -5.35 2.84
CA ASN A 53 20.89 -5.17 1.40
C ASN A 53 19.61 -4.76 0.64
N ASN A 54 18.53 -4.39 1.34
CA ASN A 54 17.41 -3.68 0.70
C ASN A 54 17.76 -2.19 0.55
N ARG A 55 18.46 -1.84 -0.53
CA ARG A 55 18.90 -0.46 -0.80
C ARG A 55 17.97 0.31 -1.75
N SER A 56 16.97 -0.35 -2.34
CA SER A 56 16.15 0.23 -3.42
C SER A 56 14.64 0.07 -3.27
N ALA A 57 14.13 -0.86 -2.45
CA ALA A 57 12.69 -0.99 -2.22
C ALA A 57 12.23 -0.07 -1.09
N GLY A 58 11.99 1.20 -1.43
CA GLY A 58 11.38 2.20 -0.55
C GLY A 58 9.85 2.10 -0.45
N PRO A 59 9.20 3.03 0.26
CA PRO A 59 7.74 3.04 0.47
C PRO A 59 6.91 3.04 -0.83
N ASP A 60 7.38 3.71 -1.89
CA ASP A 60 6.71 3.69 -3.21
C ASP A 60 6.69 2.27 -3.82
N THR A 61 7.78 1.53 -3.67
CA THR A 61 7.88 0.14 -4.11
C THR A 61 6.93 -0.75 -3.30
N ALA A 62 6.86 -0.56 -1.98
CA ALA A 62 5.92 -1.25 -1.10
C ALA A 62 4.45 -0.98 -1.47
N TYR A 63 4.11 0.28 -1.75
CA TYR A 63 2.77 0.66 -2.18
C TYR A 63 2.41 0.02 -3.53
N ARG A 64 3.31 0.06 -4.52
CA ARG A 64 3.11 -0.61 -5.80
C ARG A 64 2.94 -2.12 -5.66
N TRP A 65 3.75 -2.75 -4.80
CA TRP A 65 3.63 -4.16 -4.45
C TRP A 65 2.25 -4.49 -3.88
N ALA A 66 1.78 -3.71 -2.89
CA ALA A 66 0.44 -3.88 -2.31
C ALA A 66 -0.68 -3.76 -3.36
N LYS A 67 -0.53 -2.85 -4.33
CA LYS A 67 -1.45 -2.70 -5.47
C LYS A 67 -1.40 -3.86 -6.49
N GLY A 68 -0.53 -4.84 -6.30
CA GLY A 68 -0.32 -5.94 -7.24
C GLY A 68 0.44 -5.53 -8.49
N LEU A 69 1.16 -4.40 -8.48
CA LEU A 69 1.99 -3.99 -9.61
C LEU A 69 3.35 -4.68 -9.54
N PRO A 70 3.97 -5.03 -10.69
CA PRO A 70 5.30 -5.60 -10.68
C PRO A 70 6.34 -4.58 -10.18
N VAL A 71 7.28 -5.10 -9.38
CA VAL A 71 8.41 -4.36 -8.78
C VAL A 71 9.72 -5.10 -9.05
N VAL A 72 10.87 -4.44 -8.84
CA VAL A 72 12.19 -5.05 -8.97
C VAL A 72 12.68 -5.49 -7.60
N HIS A 73 13.07 -6.76 -7.46
CA HIS A 73 13.61 -7.28 -6.21
C HIS A 73 15.03 -6.72 -5.95
N PRO A 74 15.32 -6.12 -4.78
CA PRO A 74 16.58 -5.41 -4.52
C PRO A 74 17.85 -6.26 -4.71
N SER A 75 17.82 -7.55 -4.37
CA SER A 75 19.02 -8.39 -4.40
C SER A 75 19.21 -9.13 -5.72
N THR A 76 18.12 -9.66 -6.29
CA THR A 76 18.18 -10.49 -7.50
C THR A 76 17.97 -9.70 -8.79
N GLN A 77 17.51 -8.44 -8.69
CA GLN A 77 17.17 -7.57 -9.82
C GLN A 77 16.08 -8.14 -10.75
N SER A 78 15.43 -9.24 -10.35
CA SER A 78 14.31 -9.82 -11.08
C SER A 78 13.04 -8.99 -10.88
N ARG A 79 12.15 -9.01 -11.88
CA ARG A 79 10.81 -8.46 -11.76
C ARG A 79 9.92 -9.47 -11.02
N VAL A 80 9.31 -9.05 -9.92
CA VAL A 80 8.44 -9.87 -9.07
C VAL A 80 7.09 -9.18 -8.88
N GLN A 81 6.04 -9.96 -8.62
CA GLN A 81 4.67 -9.46 -8.46
C GLN A 81 3.89 -10.38 -7.52
N ILE A 82 3.12 -9.81 -6.60
CA ILE A 82 2.20 -10.57 -5.76
C ILE A 82 0.99 -11.01 -6.58
N GLN A 83 0.53 -12.24 -6.37
CA GLN A 83 -0.59 -12.80 -7.15
C GLN A 83 -1.92 -12.12 -6.84
N THR A 84 -2.17 -11.81 -5.56
CA THR A 84 -3.38 -11.14 -5.09
C THR A 84 -3.00 -9.81 -4.47
N PRO A 85 -3.52 -8.67 -4.97
CA PRO A 85 -3.32 -7.37 -4.32
C PRO A 85 -3.79 -7.39 -2.86
N LEU A 86 -3.13 -6.61 -2.02
CA LEU A 86 -3.51 -6.45 -0.62
C LEU A 86 -4.59 -5.37 -0.49
N ASP A 87 -5.51 -5.56 0.45
CA ASP A 87 -6.50 -4.55 0.80
C ASP A 87 -5.87 -3.39 1.58
N PHE A 88 -4.83 -3.70 2.37
CA PHE A 88 -4.02 -2.71 3.07
C PHE A 88 -2.56 -3.19 3.24
N LEU A 89 -1.66 -2.25 3.47
CA LEU A 89 -0.28 -2.52 3.81
C LEU A 89 0.21 -1.43 4.77
N VAL A 90 0.88 -1.85 5.85
CA VAL A 90 1.51 -0.96 6.82
C VAL A 90 3.02 -0.93 6.58
N VAL A 91 3.55 0.26 6.29
CA VAL A 91 4.99 0.52 6.34
C VAL A 91 5.37 0.79 7.79
N ALA A 92 6.11 -0.14 8.39
CA ALA A 92 6.45 -0.18 9.81
C ALA A 92 7.99 -0.07 9.99
N ASP A 93 8.60 0.89 9.31
CA ASP A 93 10.04 1.13 9.43
C ASP A 93 10.43 1.49 10.88
N HIS A 94 11.65 1.12 11.28
CA HIS A 94 12.20 1.55 12.56
C HIS A 94 12.26 3.09 12.63
N ALA A 95 11.78 3.64 13.74
CA ALA A 95 11.92 5.08 14.00
C ALA A 95 13.39 5.43 14.26
N GLU A 96 14.12 4.52 14.92
CA GLU A 96 15.55 4.63 15.12
C GLU A 96 16.26 4.60 13.77
N MET A 97 17.00 5.67 13.49
CA MET A 97 17.81 5.79 12.26
C MET A 97 17.00 5.78 10.96
N LEU A 98 15.72 6.16 10.98
CA LEU A 98 14.89 6.26 9.78
C LEU A 98 15.58 7.10 8.69
N GLY A 99 15.92 6.47 7.57
CA GLY A 99 16.61 7.08 6.43
C GLY A 99 18.09 7.43 6.66
N VAL A 100 18.62 7.29 7.87
CA VAL A 100 20.00 7.67 8.21
C VAL A 100 21.04 6.83 7.45
N PRO A 101 20.92 5.49 7.33
CA PRO A 101 21.90 4.69 6.59
C PRO A 101 22.04 5.11 5.13
N ALA A 102 20.93 5.38 4.44
CA ALA A 102 20.94 5.84 3.06
C ALA A 102 21.63 7.20 2.93
N LYS A 103 21.29 8.17 3.79
CA LYS A 103 21.94 9.50 3.83
C LYS A 103 23.44 9.40 4.10
N LEU A 104 23.83 8.58 5.06
CA LEU A 104 25.23 8.37 5.41
C LEU A 104 26.03 7.79 4.22
N MET A 105 25.48 6.78 3.54
CA MET A 105 26.10 6.19 2.34
C MET A 105 26.15 7.15 1.16
N GLN A 106 25.24 8.12 1.09
CA GLN A 106 25.22 9.18 0.08
C GLN A 106 26.13 10.36 0.46
N GLY A 107 26.80 10.30 1.61
CA GLY A 107 27.75 11.32 2.04
C GLY A 107 27.09 12.60 2.57
N ASP A 108 25.91 12.49 3.18
CA ASP A 108 25.21 13.62 3.81
C ASP A 108 26.16 14.47 4.68
N PRO A 109 26.27 15.79 4.40
CA PRO A 109 27.27 16.64 5.04
C PRO A 109 27.00 16.86 6.53
N GLU A 110 25.73 16.86 6.95
CA GLU A 110 25.38 17.05 8.36
C GLU A 110 25.79 15.82 9.18
N LEU A 111 25.50 14.62 8.66
CA LEU A 111 25.94 13.38 9.29
C LEU A 111 27.47 13.27 9.31
N ASN A 112 28.15 13.62 8.21
CA ASN A 112 29.61 13.61 8.12
C ASN A 112 30.30 14.66 9.00
N ALA A 113 29.62 15.74 9.36
CA ALA A 113 30.12 16.71 10.32
C ALA A 113 30.14 16.15 11.76
N THR A 114 29.38 15.10 12.05
CA THR A 114 29.38 14.46 13.39
C THR A 114 30.51 13.45 13.57
N ALA A 115 30.98 13.29 14.82
CA ALA A 115 31.95 12.25 15.15
C ALA A 115 31.41 10.83 14.88
N THR A 116 30.13 10.60 15.18
CA THR A 116 29.45 9.31 14.96
C THR A 116 29.35 8.97 13.48
N GLY A 117 28.92 9.91 12.63
CA GLY A 117 28.82 9.69 11.20
C GLY A 117 30.17 9.34 10.57
N ARG A 118 31.23 10.09 10.89
CA ARG A 118 32.60 9.75 10.45
C ARG A 118 33.04 8.37 10.91
N ARG A 119 32.75 8.00 12.17
CA ARG A 119 33.06 6.67 12.70
C ARG A 119 32.35 5.57 11.91
N TRP A 120 31.05 5.73 11.64
CA TRP A 120 30.28 4.73 10.91
C TRP A 120 30.70 4.60 9.45
N VAL A 121 30.99 5.71 8.76
CA VAL A 121 31.58 5.68 7.41
C VAL A 121 32.90 4.91 7.41
N ALA A 122 33.79 5.20 8.36
CA ALA A 122 35.06 4.48 8.49
C ALA A 122 34.87 2.98 8.77
N MET A 123 33.90 2.61 9.62
CA MET A 123 33.57 1.21 9.89
C MET A 123 33.09 0.47 8.64
N MET A 124 32.19 1.09 7.86
CA MET A 124 31.68 0.50 6.62
C MET A 124 32.77 0.37 5.55
N GLN A 125 33.64 1.37 5.39
CA GLN A 125 34.79 1.31 4.48
C GLN A 125 35.79 0.20 4.86
N ALA A 126 35.92 -0.09 6.15
CA ALA A 126 36.77 -1.16 6.67
C ALA A 126 36.10 -2.56 6.61
N GLY A 127 34.86 -2.68 6.12
CA GLY A 127 34.11 -3.94 6.10
C GLY A 127 33.70 -4.43 7.49
N LYS A 128 33.56 -3.51 8.46
CA LYS A 128 33.19 -3.78 9.86
C LYS A 128 31.82 -3.19 10.22
N GLY A 129 31.03 -2.87 9.21
CA GLY A 129 29.65 -2.39 9.34
C GLY A 129 28.67 -3.55 9.47
#